data_AF-A0A5D6V152-F1
#
_entry.id   AF-A0A5D6V152-F1
#
_cell.length_a   1.000
_cell.length_b   1.000
_cell.length_c   1.000
_cell.angle_alpha   90.00
_cell.angle_beta   90.00
_cell.angle_gamma   90.00
#
_symmetry.space_group_name_H-M   'P 1'
#
loop_
_entity.id
_entity.type
_entity.pdbx_description
1 polymer ?
#
loop_
_entity_poly.entity_id
_entity_poly.type
_entity_poly.pdbx_seq_one_letter_code
_entity_poly.pdbx_strand_id
1 'polypeptide(L)'
;MPESALRAGVVDYVIPLDRMGGVLLDLIARSGPVLQKSVIPDDLIMEASIAERVVGTTQEINQVGRQVPLSCPDCGGALWEMQQGAVLRYRCHTGHAFTADSLLDSSHHALEETLWVALRMMEERKNLYTSMASRGEGSWSVQQEERIEEIKVHINRLREFLINGKDPNGTTTAHVH
;
A
#
# COMPACT_ATOMS: atom_id res chain seq x y z
N MET A 1 11.56 -2.94 -4.97
CA MET A 1 12.12 -2.01 -5.98
C MET A 1 13.31 -2.56 -6.80
N PRO A 2 14.21 -3.43 -6.31
CA PRO A 2 15.32 -3.96 -7.14
C PRO A 2 14.86 -4.80 -8.35
N GLU A 3 13.87 -5.68 -8.16
CA GLU A 3 13.40 -6.58 -9.22
C GLU A 3 12.69 -5.86 -10.37
N SER A 4 11.99 -4.75 -10.10
CA SER A 4 11.34 -3.97 -11.14
C SER A 4 12.35 -3.29 -12.06
N ALA A 5 13.48 -2.80 -11.53
CA ALA A 5 14.56 -2.23 -12.32
C ALA A 5 15.22 -3.29 -13.22
N LEU A 6 15.43 -4.50 -12.70
CA LEU A 6 15.93 -5.64 -13.48
C LEU A 6 14.98 -6.00 -14.63
N ARG A 7 13.67 -6.08 -14.37
CA ARG A 7 12.65 -6.36 -15.39
C ARG A 7 12.56 -5.27 -16.46
N ALA A 8 12.75 -4.01 -16.09
CA ALA A 8 12.74 -2.89 -17.03
C ALA A 8 13.99 -2.84 -17.93
N GLY A 9 15.04 -3.62 -17.64
CA GLY A 9 16.25 -3.69 -18.46
C GLY A 9 17.14 -2.44 -18.39
N VAL A 10 16.95 -1.60 -17.37
CA VAL A 10 17.68 -0.32 -17.18
C VAL A 10 18.90 -0.45 -16.26
N VAL A 11 19.33 -1.68 -15.97
CA VAL A 11 20.40 -1.97 -14.99
C VAL A 11 21.71 -2.24 -15.72
N ASP A 12 22.71 -1.38 -15.47
CA ASP A 12 24.03 -1.51 -16.10
C ASP A 12 24.89 -2.64 -15.48
N TYR A 13 24.70 -2.94 -14.20
CA TYR A 13 25.51 -3.92 -13.47
C TYR A 13 24.67 -4.80 -12.53
N VAL A 14 24.84 -6.11 -12.67
CA VAL A 14 24.36 -7.13 -11.71
C VAL A 14 25.56 -7.96 -11.31
N ILE A 15 26.13 -7.68 -10.13
CA ILE A 15 27.41 -8.25 -9.69
C ILE A 15 27.31 -8.78 -8.25
N PRO A 16 28.14 -9.78 -7.89
CA PRO A 16 28.20 -10.24 -6.51
C PRO A 16 28.84 -9.18 -5.57
N LEU A 17 28.51 -9.27 -4.28
CA LEU A 17 28.84 -8.25 -3.27
C LEU A 17 30.35 -7.98 -3.15
N ASP A 18 31.18 -9.01 -3.27
CA ASP A 18 32.65 -8.93 -3.22
C ASP A 18 33.26 -8.10 -4.37
N ARG A 19 32.55 -7.99 -5.50
CA ARG A 19 32.97 -7.21 -6.67
C ARG A 19 32.44 -5.78 -6.69
N MET A 20 31.46 -5.46 -5.84
CA MET A 20 30.85 -4.12 -5.82
C MET A 20 31.87 -3.01 -5.55
N GLY A 21 32.80 -3.22 -4.61
CA GLY A 21 33.82 -2.22 -4.28
C GLY A 21 34.73 -1.88 -5.46
N GLY A 22 35.21 -2.91 -6.18
CA GLY A 22 36.07 -2.71 -7.35
C GLY A 22 35.36 -1.98 -8.50
N VAL A 23 34.11 -2.36 -8.79
CA VAL A 23 33.32 -1.72 -9.85
C VAL A 23 33.02 -0.25 -9.52
N LEU A 24 32.71 0.08 -8.27
CA LEU A 24 32.50 1.47 -7.86
C LEU A 24 33.76 2.33 -8.04
N LEU A 25 34.93 1.80 -7.65
CA LEU A 25 36.21 2.51 -7.84
C LEU A 25 36.54 2.72 -9.31
N ASP A 26 36.31 1.71 -10.15
CA ASP A 26 36.48 1.81 -11.60
C ASP A 26 35.55 2.85 -12.22
N LEU A 27 34.28 2.89 -11.80
CA LEU A 27 33.29 3.87 -12.29
C LEU A 27 33.68 5.30 -11.90
N ILE A 28 34.16 5.51 -10.68
CA ILE A 28 34.64 6.82 -10.21
C ILE A 28 35.87 7.24 -11.00
N ALA A 29 36.82 6.33 -11.24
CA ALA A 29 38.04 6.62 -11.98
C ALA A 29 37.78 6.94 -13.47
N ARG A 30 36.76 6.31 -14.08
CA ARG A 30 36.34 6.55 -15.48
C ARG A 30 35.49 7.81 -15.64
N SER A 31 34.78 8.19 -14.59
CA SER A 31 34.07 9.46 -14.51
C SER A 31 35.12 10.57 -14.37
N GLY A 32 35.66 11.07 -15.49
CA GLY A 32 36.51 12.25 -15.50
C GLY A 32 35.84 13.46 -14.81
N PRO A 33 36.53 14.60 -14.64
CA PRO A 33 35.94 15.78 -13.98
C PRO A 33 34.60 16.15 -14.63
N VAL A 34 33.53 16.02 -13.85
CA VAL A 34 32.14 16.24 -14.31
C VAL A 34 31.98 17.72 -14.67
N LEU A 35 32.13 18.05 -15.96
CA LEU A 35 32.02 19.42 -16.48
C LEU A 35 30.74 19.68 -17.28
N GLN A 36 29.72 18.84 -17.14
CA GLN A 36 28.38 19.23 -17.57
C GLN A 36 27.42 19.09 -16.40
N LYS A 37 27.05 20.24 -15.83
CA LYS A 37 25.71 20.39 -15.26
C LYS A 37 24.73 20.04 -16.37
N SER A 38 24.28 18.79 -16.41
CA SER A 38 23.09 18.45 -17.16
C SER A 38 21.99 19.38 -16.65
N VAL A 39 21.27 20.05 -17.55
CA VAL A 39 20.09 20.82 -17.19
C VAL A 39 19.10 19.79 -16.67
N ILE A 40 18.96 19.74 -15.34
CA ILE A 40 17.97 18.86 -14.71
C ILE A 40 16.61 19.35 -15.23
N PRO A 41 15.81 18.48 -15.85
CA PRO A 41 14.46 18.83 -16.27
C PRO A 41 13.66 19.46 -15.13
N ASP A 42 12.92 20.53 -15.41
CA ASP A 42 12.18 21.29 -14.39
C ASP A 42 11.17 20.43 -13.63
N ASP A 43 10.62 19.41 -14.26
CA ASP A 43 9.75 18.40 -13.65
C ASP A 43 10.49 17.51 -12.64
N LEU A 44 11.73 17.13 -12.91
CA LEU A 44 12.55 16.38 -11.95
C LEU A 44 12.99 17.24 -10.78
N ILE A 45 13.27 18.53 -11.01
CA ILE A 45 13.51 19.49 -9.93
C ILE A 45 12.25 19.65 -9.08
N MET A 46 11.08 19.76 -9.72
CA MET A 46 9.80 19.88 -9.04
C MET A 46 9.45 18.59 -8.28
N GLU A 47 9.60 17.41 -8.89
CA GLU A 47 9.39 16.10 -8.26
C GLU A 47 10.34 15.92 -7.06
N ALA A 48 11.62 16.26 -7.22
CA ALA A 48 12.58 16.21 -6.12
C ALA A 48 12.21 17.22 -5.01
N SER A 49 11.78 18.43 -5.36
CA SER A 49 11.33 19.41 -4.36
C SER A 49 10.07 18.98 -3.63
N ILE A 50 9.15 18.26 -4.29
CA ILE A 50 7.97 17.65 -3.69
C ILE A 50 8.37 16.46 -2.81
N ALA A 51 9.41 15.70 -3.18
CA ALA A 51 9.92 14.58 -2.39
C ALA A 51 10.71 15.03 -1.15
N GLU A 52 11.44 16.14 -1.24
CA GLU A 52 12.21 16.75 -0.15
C GLU A 52 11.32 17.60 0.78
N ARG A 53 10.22 18.16 0.26
CA ARG A 53 9.23 18.88 1.07
C ARG A 53 8.19 17.88 1.58
N VAL A 54 8.21 17.65 2.89
CA VAL A 54 7.34 16.74 3.64
C VAL A 54 5.84 16.84 3.29
N VAL A 55 5.36 17.95 2.72
CA VAL A 55 4.00 18.10 2.17
C VAL A 55 4.04 19.14 1.03
N GLY A 56 3.87 18.72 -0.23
CA GLY A 56 3.52 19.65 -1.31
C GLY A 56 2.08 20.13 -1.11
N THR A 57 1.80 21.41 -1.31
CA THR A 57 0.41 21.89 -1.26
C THR A 57 -0.42 21.22 -2.36
N THR A 58 -1.72 21.06 -2.15
CA THR A 58 -2.60 20.44 -3.16
C THR A 58 -2.56 21.20 -4.49
N GLN A 59 -2.36 22.53 -4.45
CA GLN A 59 -2.17 23.36 -5.64
C GLN A 59 -0.92 23.01 -6.44
N GLU A 60 0.20 22.70 -5.79
CA GLU A 60 1.45 22.34 -6.47
C GLU A 60 1.35 20.97 -7.15
N ILE A 61 0.74 19.99 -6.48
CA ILE A 61 0.58 18.63 -7.03
C ILE A 61 -0.36 18.62 -8.25
N ASN A 62 -1.38 19.47 -8.26
CA ASN A 62 -2.27 19.67 -9.41
C ASN A 62 -1.55 20.19 -10.68
N GLN A 63 -0.37 20.79 -10.55
CA GLN A 63 0.41 21.24 -11.72
C GLN A 63 1.17 20.10 -12.40
N VAL A 64 1.47 19.02 -11.66
CA VAL A 64 2.31 17.89 -12.12
C VAL A 64 1.48 16.62 -12.36
N GLY A 65 0.31 16.51 -11.73
CA GLY A 65 -0.56 15.35 -11.82
C GLY A 65 -2.03 15.72 -11.88
N ARG A 66 -2.85 14.76 -12.32
CA ARG A 66 -4.31 14.86 -12.33
C ARG A 66 -4.88 14.12 -11.12
N GLN A 67 -5.73 14.78 -10.34
CA GLN A 67 -6.42 14.11 -9.24
C GLN A 67 -7.31 12.98 -9.77
N VAL A 68 -7.28 11.83 -9.08
CA VAL A 68 -8.07 10.64 -9.42
C VAL A 68 -9.02 10.28 -8.28
N PRO A 69 -10.15 9.60 -8.56
CA PRO A 69 -11.11 9.18 -7.53
C PRO A 69 -10.62 7.93 -6.78
N LEU A 70 -9.38 7.96 -6.30
CA LEU A 70 -8.74 6.91 -5.51
C LEU A 70 -8.19 7.52 -4.21
N SER A 71 -8.21 6.74 -3.15
CA SER A 71 -7.68 7.12 -1.84
C SER A 71 -6.36 6.42 -1.55
N CYS A 72 -5.45 7.13 -0.89
CA CYS A 72 -4.19 6.59 -0.42
C CYS A 72 -4.46 5.52 0.64
N PRO A 73 -4.01 4.27 0.46
CA PRO A 73 -4.22 3.20 1.44
C PRO A 73 -3.58 3.49 2.80
N ASP A 74 -2.46 4.22 2.82
CA ASP A 74 -1.70 4.48 4.05
C ASP A 74 -2.29 5.61 4.92
N CYS A 75 -3.01 6.57 4.33
CA CYS A 75 -3.51 7.74 5.07
C CYS A 75 -4.93 8.20 4.72
N GLY A 76 -5.61 7.54 3.79
CA GLY A 76 -6.97 7.88 3.34
C GLY A 76 -7.08 9.17 2.51
N GLY A 77 -5.98 9.86 2.22
CA GLY A 77 -5.97 11.10 1.46
C GLY A 77 -6.19 10.90 -0.04
N ALA A 78 -6.57 11.94 -0.78
CA ALA A 78 -6.72 11.85 -2.23
C ALA A 78 -5.39 11.52 -2.94
N LEU A 79 -5.49 10.87 -4.11
CA LEU A 79 -4.37 10.56 -4.98
C LEU A 79 -4.39 11.38 -6.28
N TRP A 80 -3.19 11.62 -6.80
CA TRP A 80 -2.93 12.22 -8.10
C TRP A 80 -2.16 11.24 -8.97
N GLU A 81 -2.62 11.07 -10.20
CA GLU A 81 -1.92 10.36 -11.27
C GLU A 81 -0.91 11.32 -11.92
N MET A 82 0.37 10.97 -11.89
CA MET A 82 1.45 11.80 -12.43
C MET A 82 1.48 11.65 -13.96
N GLN A 83 1.47 12.77 -14.69
CA GLN A 83 1.30 12.75 -16.15
C GLN A 83 2.60 12.46 -16.93
N GLN A 84 3.73 12.31 -16.25
CA GLN A 84 5.07 12.27 -16.88
C GLN A 84 5.83 10.97 -16.57
N GLY A 85 6.33 10.33 -17.63
CA GLY A 85 7.13 9.10 -17.59
C GLY A 85 6.43 7.89 -18.23
N ALA A 86 7.20 6.82 -18.47
CA ALA A 86 6.67 5.59 -19.08
C ALA A 86 5.90 4.68 -18.09
N VAL A 87 5.94 5.00 -16.79
CA VAL A 87 5.35 4.19 -15.71
C VAL A 87 4.24 4.99 -15.02
N LEU A 88 3.09 4.34 -14.84
CA LEU A 88 1.95 4.92 -14.14
C LEU A 88 2.29 5.10 -12.65
N ARG A 89 2.38 6.35 -12.22
CA ARG A 89 2.76 6.75 -10.86
C ARG A 89 1.63 7.53 -10.20
N TYR A 90 1.44 7.30 -8.92
CA TYR A 90 0.45 7.95 -8.07
C TYR A 90 1.13 8.62 -6.89
N ARG A 91 0.66 9.80 -6.49
CA ARG A 91 1.12 10.49 -5.28
C ARG A 91 -0.04 11.00 -4.43
N CYS A 92 0.13 10.92 -3.11
CA CYS A 92 -0.75 11.56 -2.13
C CYS A 92 -0.21 12.94 -1.74
N HIS A 93 -1.09 13.83 -1.27
CA HIS A 93 -0.71 15.15 -0.76
C HIS A 93 0.25 15.11 0.44
N THR A 94 0.29 14.00 1.18
CA THR A 94 1.21 13.78 2.31
C THR A 94 2.57 13.21 1.91
N GLY A 95 2.80 12.94 0.62
CA GLY A 95 4.09 12.47 0.10
C GLY A 95 4.19 10.97 -0.22
N HIS A 96 3.18 10.15 0.11
CA HIS A 96 3.16 8.73 -0.31
C HIS A 96 3.16 8.60 -1.83
N ALA A 97 3.92 7.64 -2.35
CA ALA A 97 4.11 7.45 -3.78
C ALA A 97 4.01 5.96 -4.14
N PHE A 98 3.32 5.68 -5.24
CA PHE A 98 3.04 4.33 -5.68
C PHE A 98 3.20 4.22 -7.20
N THR A 99 3.65 3.05 -7.67
CA THR A 99 3.31 2.56 -9.01
C THR A 99 1.91 1.95 -9.00
N ALA A 100 1.33 1.67 -10.18
CA ALA A 100 0.04 0.99 -10.26
C ALA A 100 0.01 -0.35 -9.49
N ASP A 101 1.02 -1.21 -9.69
CA ASP A 101 1.09 -2.51 -9.03
C ASP A 101 1.23 -2.38 -7.51
N SER A 102 2.11 -1.48 -7.05
CA SER A 102 2.30 -1.26 -5.61
C SER A 102 1.09 -0.60 -4.95
N LEU A 103 0.33 0.23 -5.68
CA LEU A 103 -0.91 0.81 -5.17
C LEU A 103 -1.97 -0.27 -4.97
N LEU A 104 -2.11 -1.18 -5.95
CA LEU A 104 -3.02 -2.31 -5.85
C LEU A 104 -2.65 -3.22 -4.66
N ASP A 105 -1.39 -3.60 -4.57
CA ASP A 105 -0.88 -4.44 -3.48
C ASP A 105 -1.06 -3.79 -2.10
N SER A 106 -0.72 -2.50 -1.97
CA SER A 106 -0.92 -1.75 -0.72
C SER A 106 -2.42 -1.63 -0.38
N SER A 107 -3.29 -1.46 -1.37
CA SER A 107 -4.75 -1.45 -1.16
C SER A 107 -5.28 -2.79 -0.67
N HIS A 108 -4.73 -3.91 -1.17
CA HIS A 108 -5.05 -5.25 -0.67
C HIS A 108 -4.61 -5.44 0.78
N HIS A 109 -3.38 -5.05 1.12
CA HIS A 109 -2.88 -5.13 2.49
C HIS A 109 -3.71 -4.28 3.46
N ALA A 110 -4.02 -3.03 3.09
CA ALA A 110 -4.84 -2.14 3.92
C ALA A 110 -6.26 -2.69 4.13
N LEU A 111 -6.85 -3.33 3.11
CA LEU A 111 -8.13 -4.01 3.22
C LEU A 111 -8.07 -5.21 4.17
N GLU A 112 -7.06 -6.07 4.04
CA GLU A 112 -6.88 -7.21 4.94
C GLU A 112 -6.70 -6.75 6.40
N GLU A 113 -5.85 -5.75 6.64
CA GLU A 113 -5.63 -5.18 7.97
C GLU A 113 -6.92 -4.63 8.57
N THR A 114 -7.70 -3.89 7.77
CA THR A 114 -8.99 -3.34 8.20
C THR A 114 -9.98 -4.45 8.60
N LEU A 115 -10.01 -5.56 7.88
CA LEU A 115 -10.85 -6.70 8.21
C LEU A 115 -10.40 -7.41 9.50
N TRP A 116 -9.09 -7.54 9.73
CA TRP A 116 -8.57 -8.04 11.00
C TRP A 116 -8.95 -7.14 12.18
N VAL A 117 -8.87 -5.82 12.00
CA VAL A 117 -9.34 -4.85 13.00
C VAL A 117 -10.84 -5.02 13.26
N ALA A 118 -11.66 -5.14 12.22
CA ALA A 118 -13.09 -5.37 12.34
C ALA A 118 -13.40 -6.67 13.12
N LEU A 119 -12.69 -7.77 12.81
CA LEU A 119 -12.83 -9.04 13.52
C LEU A 119 -12.53 -8.88 15.00
N ARG A 120 -11.40 -8.25 15.34
CA ARG A 120 -11.02 -7.97 16.73
C ARG A 120 -12.09 -7.15 17.44
N MET A 121 -12.60 -6.09 16.81
CA MET A 121 -13.66 -5.24 17.38
C MET A 121 -14.97 -6.02 17.62
N MET A 122 -15.34 -6.94 16.72
CA MET A 122 -16.51 -7.80 16.92
C MET A 122 -16.29 -8.78 18.08
N GLU A 123 -15.11 -9.38 18.22
CA GLU A 123 -14.78 -10.25 19.36
C GLU A 123 -14.82 -9.49 20.70
N GLU A 124 -14.26 -8.28 20.74
CA GLU A 124 -14.32 -7.40 21.91
C GLU A 124 -15.76 -7.06 22.29
N ARG A 125 -16.61 -6.73 21.31
CA ARG A 125 -18.04 -6.46 21.52
C ARG A 125 -18.80 -7.69 22.02
N LYS A 126 -18.51 -8.90 21.52
CA LYS A 126 -19.07 -10.15 22.04
C LYS A 126 -18.69 -10.35 23.52
N ASN A 127 -17.44 -10.09 23.87
CA ASN A 127 -16.96 -10.22 25.25
C ASN A 127 -17.66 -9.23 26.18
N LEU A 128 -17.88 -8.00 25.72
CA LEU A 128 -18.67 -7.00 26.45
C LEU A 128 -20.10 -7.49 26.71
N TYR A 129 -20.81 -7.96 25.68
CA TYR A 129 -22.16 -8.52 25.86
C TYR A 129 -22.18 -9.70 26.82
N THR A 130 -21.19 -10.58 26.75
CA THR A 130 -21.06 -11.73 27.66
C THR A 130 -20.90 -11.27 29.12
N SER A 131 -20.05 -10.26 29.36
CA SER A 131 -19.85 -9.69 30.70
C SER A 131 -21.08 -8.94 31.23
N MET A 132 -21.90 -8.36 30.35
CA MET A 132 -23.14 -7.69 30.76
C MET A 132 -24.23 -8.71 31.10
N ALA A 133 -24.37 -9.76 30.28
CA ALA A 133 -25.31 -10.85 30.52
C ALA A 133 -25.02 -11.57 31.85
N SER A 134 -23.75 -11.78 32.20
CA SER A 134 -23.37 -12.43 33.46
C SER A 134 -23.63 -11.58 34.72
N ARG A 135 -23.93 -10.28 34.57
CA ARG A 135 -24.15 -9.33 35.69
C ARG A 135 -25.60 -8.89 35.84
N GLY A 136 -26.45 -9.12 34.84
CA GLY A 136 -27.84 -8.66 34.85
C GLY A 136 -28.83 -9.77 35.22
N GLU A 137 -29.71 -9.51 36.19
CA GLU A 137 -30.87 -10.37 36.46
C GLU A 137 -32.10 -9.88 35.67
N GLY A 138 -32.81 -10.79 34.99
CA GLY A 138 -34.11 -10.51 34.33
C GLY A 138 -34.07 -10.40 32.80
N SER A 139 -35.11 -9.79 32.20
CA SER A 139 -35.35 -9.69 30.74
C SER A 139 -34.19 -9.12 29.92
N TRP A 140 -33.25 -8.42 30.57
CA TRP A 140 -32.07 -7.85 29.95
C TRP A 140 -31.02 -8.93 29.58
N SER A 141 -30.97 -10.08 30.27
CA SER A 141 -30.01 -11.15 29.94
C SER A 141 -30.39 -11.85 28.63
N VAL A 142 -31.68 -12.12 28.42
CA VAL A 142 -32.20 -12.80 27.22
C VAL A 142 -31.91 -12.00 25.96
N GLN A 143 -32.09 -10.67 26.00
CA GLN A 143 -31.79 -9.82 24.86
C GLN A 143 -30.28 -9.76 24.56
N GLN A 144 -29.40 -9.86 25.57
CA GLN A 144 -27.96 -9.92 25.33
C GLN A 144 -27.51 -11.29 24.82
N GLU A 145 -28.13 -12.38 25.24
CA GLU A 145 -27.87 -13.72 24.70
C GLU A 145 -28.16 -13.79 23.20
N GLU A 146 -29.29 -13.23 22.75
CA GLU A 146 -29.62 -13.12 21.32
C GLU A 146 -28.54 -12.35 20.54
N ARG A 147 -28.10 -11.20 21.06
CA ARG A 147 -27.01 -10.39 20.45
C ARG A 147 -25.67 -11.12 20.41
N ILE A 148 -25.39 -11.97 21.40
CA ILE A 148 -24.18 -12.80 21.44
C ILE A 148 -24.22 -13.84 20.32
N GLU A 149 -25.37 -14.47 20.07
CA GLU A 149 -25.49 -15.43 18.97
C GLU A 149 -25.40 -14.76 17.60
N GLU A 150 -26.05 -13.60 17.41
CA GLU A 150 -25.91 -12.81 16.18
C GLU A 150 -24.44 -12.46 15.87
N ILE A 151 -23.71 -11.91 16.86
CA ILE A 151 -22.34 -11.49 16.64
C ILE A 151 -21.38 -12.66 16.42
N LYS A 152 -21.63 -13.84 17.03
CA LYS A 152 -20.86 -15.07 16.77
C LYS A 152 -20.97 -15.49 15.31
N VAL A 153 -22.17 -15.44 14.73
CA VAL A 153 -22.38 -15.76 13.31
C VAL A 153 -21.57 -14.81 12.42
N HIS A 154 -21.55 -13.51 12.72
CA HIS A 154 -20.77 -12.54 11.97
C HIS A 154 -19.26 -12.74 12.10
N ILE A 155 -18.77 -13.01 13.32
CA ILE A 155 -17.36 -13.33 13.59
C ILE A 155 -16.91 -14.55 12.78
N ASN A 156 -17.70 -15.62 12.77
CA ASN A 156 -17.34 -16.85 12.06
C ASN A 156 -17.28 -16.63 10.54
N ARG A 157 -18.27 -15.92 9.97
CA ARG A 157 -18.26 -15.58 8.54
C ARG A 157 -17.05 -14.73 8.15
N LEU A 158 -16.70 -13.74 8.98
CA LEU A 158 -15.54 -12.88 8.72
C LEU A 158 -14.23 -13.66 8.85
N ARG A 159 -14.14 -14.58 9.82
CA ARG A 159 -12.99 -15.47 10.00
C ARG A 159 -12.82 -16.42 8.82
N GLU A 160 -13.89 -17.05 8.35
CA GLU A 160 -13.87 -17.91 7.15
C GLU A 160 -13.41 -17.13 5.92
N PHE A 161 -13.92 -15.91 5.73
CA PHE A 161 -13.49 -15.03 4.64
C PHE A 161 -11.99 -14.71 4.70
N LEU A 162 -11.47 -14.35 5.88
CA LEU A 162 -10.06 -14.03 6.10
C LEU A 162 -9.11 -15.23 5.93
N ILE A 163 -9.55 -16.44 6.31
CA ILE A 163 -8.74 -17.66 6.19
C ILE A 163 -8.75 -18.18 4.75
N ASN A 164 -9.91 -18.18 4.10
CA ASN A 164 -10.03 -18.69 2.73
C ASN A 164 -9.54 -17.68 1.69
N GLY A 165 -9.45 -16.40 2.03
CA GLY A 165 -8.84 -15.36 1.19
C GLY A 165 -7.31 -15.45 1.09
N LYS A 166 -6.67 -16.37 1.83
CA LYS A 166 -5.20 -16.54 1.92
C LYS A 166 -4.60 -17.57 0.94
N ASP A 167 -5.24 -17.88 -0.19
CA ASP A 167 -4.59 -18.69 -1.24
C ASP A 167 -3.60 -17.84 -2.07
N PRO A 168 -2.26 -18.04 -1.96
CA PRO A 168 -1.27 -17.16 -2.58
C PRO A 168 -0.66 -17.71 -3.89
N ASN A 169 -1.21 -18.75 -4.52
CA ASN A 169 -0.71 -19.25 -5.82
C ASN A 169 -1.81 -19.85 -6.70
N GLY A 170 -1.99 -19.28 -7.90
CA GLY A 170 -3.11 -19.51 -8.79
C GLY A 170 -3.18 -20.89 -9.45
N THR A 171 -4.41 -21.34 -9.70
CA THR A 171 -4.84 -22.04 -10.92
C THR A 171 -6.37 -22.12 -10.93
N THR A 172 -7.05 -21.16 -11.57
CA THR A 172 -8.38 -21.46 -12.12
C THR A 172 -8.13 -22.16 -13.46
N THR A 173 -8.00 -23.48 -13.41
CA THR A 173 -8.06 -24.33 -14.59
C THR A 173 -9.45 -24.20 -15.24
N ALA A 174 -9.43 -23.66 -16.46
CA ALA A 174 -10.27 -24.03 -17.60
C ALA A 174 -11.78 -24.24 -17.35
N HIS A 175 -12.59 -23.25 -17.73
CA HIS A 175 -13.89 -23.54 -18.34
C HIS A 175 -13.70 -23.67 -19.86
N VAL A 176 -13.64 -24.93 -20.30
CA VAL A 176 -14.06 -25.33 -21.64
C VAL A 176 -15.58 -25.52 -21.57
N HIS A 177 -16.32 -24.69 -22.30
CA HIS A 177 -17.34 -25.08 -23.27
C HIS A 177 -17.96 -23.83 -23.92
#